data_AF-A0A1R1XAM4-F1
#
_entry.id   AF-A0A1R1XAM4-F1
#
_cell.length_a   1.000
_cell.length_b   1.000
_cell.length_c   1.000
_cell.angle_alpha   90.00
_cell.angle_beta   90.00
_cell.angle_gamma   90.00
#
_symmetry.space_group_name_H-M   'P 1'
#
loop_
_entity.id
_entity.type
_entity.pdbx_description
1 polymer ?
#
loop_
_entity_poly.entity_id
_entity_poly.type
_entity_poly.pdbx_seq_one_letter_code
_entity_poly.pdbx_strand_id
1 'polypeptide(L)'
;MLSVNLLKRACQKSSISSALNNAQRAMSSVPQGVTMSRLENNKFINYNRIVDNLSIVNKRLNRPLTLSEKIVYGHLDDAANQDIVRGESYLKLRPDRVVCQDATAQMALLQFLSAGMPKVAAPSSVHCDHLILAKDGSEKDLKNAISTNKEVYDFLSSACAKYGLGFWKPGSGIIHQIVIENYAFPGALIIGTDSHTPNAGGLCSVA
;
A
#
# COMPACT_ATOMS: atom_id res chain seq x y z
N MET A 1 -54.42 35.66 5.33
CA MET A 1 -53.33 35.84 6.32
C MET A 1 -53.18 34.55 7.14
N LEU A 2 -52.53 33.51 6.61
CA LEU A 2 -52.05 32.34 7.38
C LEU A 2 -51.24 31.38 6.50
N SER A 3 -50.17 30.84 7.08
CA SER A 3 -49.40 29.65 6.69
C SER A 3 -48.39 29.71 5.54
N VAL A 4 -47.15 30.17 5.85
CA VAL A 4 -45.92 29.70 5.16
C VAL A 4 -44.76 29.37 6.13
N ASN A 5 -44.89 29.59 7.46
CA ASN A 5 -43.73 29.60 8.36
C ASN A 5 -43.44 28.32 9.19
N LEU A 6 -44.11 27.19 8.97
CA LEU A 6 -43.85 25.97 9.78
C LEU A 6 -42.93 24.90 9.14
N LEU A 7 -42.63 24.95 7.85
CA LEU A 7 -41.90 23.86 7.17
C LEU A 7 -40.37 24.03 7.07
N LYS A 8 -39.81 25.19 7.45
CA LYS A 8 -38.35 25.46 7.34
C LYS A 8 -37.53 25.17 8.61
N ARG A 9 -38.14 24.77 9.73
CA ARG A 9 -37.39 24.55 11.00
C ARG A 9 -37.11 23.09 11.36
N ALA A 10 -37.68 22.11 10.66
CA ALA A 10 -37.53 20.68 11.03
C ALA A 10 -36.34 19.97 10.37
N CYS A 11 -35.75 20.50 9.29
CA CYS A 11 -34.78 19.74 8.48
C CYS A 11 -33.29 20.05 8.77
N GLN A 12 -32.97 21.05 9.61
CA GLN A 12 -31.58 21.52 9.79
C GLN A 12 -30.90 21.10 11.09
N LYS A 13 -31.60 20.46 12.04
CA LYS A 13 -31.01 20.08 13.34
C LYS A 13 -30.71 18.57 13.50
N SER A 14 -31.32 17.69 12.69
CA SER A 14 -31.15 16.23 12.84
C SER A 14 -29.99 15.64 12.04
N SER A 15 -29.53 16.30 10.97
CA SER A 15 -28.47 15.75 10.08
C SER A 15 -27.05 16.02 10.59
N ILE A 16 -26.82 17.13 11.31
CA ILE A 16 -25.49 17.52 11.79
C ILE A 16 -25.09 16.69 13.01
N SER A 17 -26.04 16.43 13.92
CA SER A 17 -25.84 15.59 15.11
C SER A 17 -25.57 14.11 14.76
N SER A 18 -26.28 13.56 13.77
CA SER A 18 -26.07 12.18 13.33
C SER A 18 -24.75 11.99 12.55
N ALA A 19 -24.34 12.98 11.75
CA ALA A 19 -23.06 12.97 11.05
C ALA A 19 -21.86 13.09 12.02
N LEU A 20 -21.96 13.94 13.06
CA LEU A 20 -20.95 14.07 14.11
C LEU A 20 -20.86 12.80 14.97
N ASN A 21 -22.00 12.21 15.33
CA ASN A 21 -22.05 10.95 16.09
C ASN A 21 -21.50 9.76 15.30
N ASN A 22 -21.69 9.72 13.97
CA ASN A 22 -21.11 8.67 13.12
C ASN A 22 -19.60 8.85 12.90
N ALA A 23 -19.10 10.09 12.81
CA ALA A 23 -17.67 10.37 12.74
C ALA A 23 -16.95 9.99 14.05
N GLN A 24 -17.56 10.27 15.21
CA GLN A 24 -17.03 9.86 16.51
C GLN A 24 -17.08 8.34 16.72
N ARG A 25 -18.13 7.65 16.26
CA ARG A 25 -18.18 6.17 16.29
C ARG A 25 -17.10 5.50 15.43
N ALA A 26 -16.78 6.07 14.26
CA ALA A 26 -15.76 5.51 13.37
C ALA A 26 -14.32 5.60 13.93
N MET A 27 -14.03 6.59 14.79
CA MET A 27 -12.71 6.72 15.42
C MET A 27 -12.50 5.73 16.58
N SER A 28 -13.57 5.27 17.25
CA SER A 28 -13.48 4.39 18.42
C SER A 28 -13.18 2.91 18.13
N SER A 29 -13.16 2.48 16.87
CA SER A 29 -13.03 1.07 16.48
C SER A 29 -11.82 0.79 15.59
N VAL A 30 -10.80 1.65 15.59
CA VAL A 30 -9.59 1.39 14.81
C VAL A 30 -8.80 0.25 15.48
N PRO A 31 -8.62 -0.91 14.81
CA PRO A 31 -7.86 -2.01 15.37
C PRO A 31 -6.42 -1.57 15.64
N GLN A 32 -5.92 -1.77 16.86
CA GLN A 32 -4.53 -1.55 17.23
C GLN A 32 -3.80 -2.88 17.40
N GLY A 33 -2.50 -2.89 17.13
CA GLY A 33 -1.66 -4.08 17.30
C GLY A 33 -1.89 -5.20 16.29
N VAL A 34 -2.62 -4.94 15.20
CA VAL A 34 -2.81 -5.89 14.10
C VAL A 34 -1.61 -5.81 13.15
N THR A 35 -0.95 -6.93 12.90
CA THR A 35 0.23 -6.97 12.03
C THR A 35 -0.16 -6.77 10.55
N MET A 36 0.75 -6.19 9.77
CA MET A 36 0.53 -5.96 8.33
C MET A 36 0.46 -7.27 7.53
N SER A 37 1.23 -8.28 7.96
CA SER A 37 1.18 -9.63 7.41
C SER A 37 1.56 -10.66 8.47
N ARG A 38 1.44 -11.94 8.13
CA ARG A 38 1.93 -13.06 8.95
C ARG A 38 3.46 -13.18 8.97
N LEU A 39 4.14 -12.47 8.07
CA LEU A 39 5.59 -12.55 7.88
C LEU A 39 6.33 -11.39 8.56
N GLU A 40 5.60 -10.33 8.94
CA GLU A 40 6.14 -9.09 9.48
C GLU A 40 5.56 -8.82 10.88
N ASN A 41 5.87 -9.69 11.86
CA ASN A 41 5.26 -9.71 13.20
C ASN A 41 5.44 -8.43 14.04
N ASN A 42 6.38 -7.57 13.66
CA ASN A 42 6.71 -6.31 14.32
C ASN A 42 6.30 -5.08 13.50
N LYS A 43 5.46 -5.27 12.47
CA LYS A 43 4.94 -4.21 11.62
C LYS A 43 3.43 -4.22 11.69
N PHE A 44 2.85 -3.09 12.07
CA PHE A 44 1.43 -2.98 12.38
C PHE A 44 0.73 -2.05 11.40
N ILE A 45 -0.53 -2.37 11.10
CA ILE A 45 -1.39 -1.51 10.30
C ILE A 45 -1.67 -0.22 11.09
N ASN A 46 -1.49 0.94 10.46
CA ASN A 46 -1.65 2.24 11.11
C ASN A 46 -2.81 3.05 10.49
N TYR A 47 -4.04 2.57 10.70
CA TYR A 47 -5.23 3.30 10.30
C TYR A 47 -5.42 4.62 11.07
N ASN A 48 -4.89 4.75 12.29
CA ASN A 48 -4.98 6.00 13.06
C ASN A 48 -4.31 7.15 12.30
N ARG A 49 -3.11 6.93 11.75
CA ARG A 49 -2.43 7.90 10.90
C ARG A 49 -3.30 8.33 9.71
N ILE A 50 -3.92 7.37 9.02
CA ILE A 50 -4.80 7.65 7.87
C ILE A 50 -5.98 8.52 8.31
N VAL A 51 -6.63 8.15 9.40
CA VAL A 51 -7.78 8.89 9.96
C VAL A 51 -7.37 10.31 10.38
N ASP A 52 -6.24 10.47 11.06
CA ASP A 52 -5.72 11.77 11.51
C ASP A 52 -5.42 12.68 10.31
N ASN A 53 -4.70 12.16 9.31
CA ASN A 53 -4.42 12.89 8.07
C ASN A 53 -5.71 13.28 7.34
N LEU A 54 -6.68 12.38 7.25
CA LEU A 54 -7.97 12.68 6.61
C LEU A 54 -8.78 13.71 7.39
N SER A 55 -8.68 13.76 8.72
CA SER A 55 -9.34 14.79 9.52
C SER A 55 -8.82 16.20 9.15
N ILE A 56 -7.53 16.32 8.84
CA ILE A 56 -6.90 17.57 8.40
C ILE A 56 -7.31 17.90 6.97
N VAL A 57 -7.17 16.94 6.04
CA VAL A 57 -7.47 17.13 4.62
C VAL A 57 -8.95 17.48 4.39
N ASN A 58 -9.87 16.83 5.11
CA ASN A 58 -11.30 17.13 5.00
C ASN A 58 -11.63 18.57 5.41
N LYS A 59 -10.99 19.10 6.46
CA LYS A 59 -11.17 20.49 6.89
C LYS A 59 -10.63 21.48 5.85
N ARG A 60 -9.52 21.13 5.17
CA ARG A 60 -8.88 21.98 4.16
C ARG A 60 -9.65 22.02 2.85
N LEU A 61 -10.08 20.87 2.35
CA LEU A 61 -10.72 20.76 1.02
C LEU A 61 -12.23 21.00 1.04
N ASN A 62 -12.89 20.84 2.20
CA ASN A 62 -14.31 21.09 2.42
C ASN A 62 -15.24 20.47 1.34
N ARG A 63 -14.93 19.26 0.90
CA ARG A 63 -15.72 18.48 -0.05
C ARG A 63 -15.61 16.98 0.24
N PRO A 64 -16.56 16.14 -0.23
CA PRO A 64 -16.41 14.69 -0.16
C PRO A 64 -15.15 14.20 -0.88
N LEU A 65 -14.53 13.16 -0.32
CA LEU A 65 -13.36 12.48 -0.89
C LEU A 65 -13.77 11.11 -1.44
N THR A 66 -13.23 10.75 -2.61
CA THR A 66 -13.36 9.38 -3.16
C THR A 66 -12.56 8.37 -2.31
N LEU A 67 -12.75 7.07 -2.55
CA LEU A 67 -11.95 6.05 -1.86
C LEU A 67 -10.45 6.23 -2.12
N SER A 68 -10.07 6.42 -3.39
CA SER A 68 -8.66 6.64 -3.76
C SER A 68 -8.10 7.90 -3.11
N GLU A 69 -8.86 9.00 -3.04
CA GLU A 69 -8.44 10.21 -2.32
C GLU A 69 -8.28 9.97 -0.83
N LYS A 70 -9.17 9.20 -0.20
CA LYS A 70 -9.05 8.86 1.22
C LYS A 70 -7.77 8.09 1.50
N ILE A 71 -7.46 7.10 0.67
CA ILE A 71 -6.25 6.30 0.86
C ILE A 71 -5.01 7.14 0.54
N VAL A 72 -4.94 7.78 -0.63
CA VAL A 72 -3.79 8.59 -1.05
C VAL A 72 -3.54 9.75 -0.08
N TYR A 73 -4.56 10.56 0.25
CA TYR A 73 -4.37 11.69 1.15
C TYR A 73 -4.15 11.26 2.60
N GLY A 74 -4.65 10.08 2.99
CA GLY A 74 -4.33 9.45 4.27
C GLY A 74 -2.83 9.12 4.44
N HIS A 75 -2.10 8.93 3.33
CA HIS A 75 -0.67 8.62 3.33
C HIS A 75 0.24 9.82 3.08
N LEU A 76 -0.29 11.05 3.14
CA LEU A 76 0.53 12.25 3.04
C LEU A 76 1.58 12.30 4.16
N ASP A 77 2.75 12.81 3.81
CA ASP A 77 3.82 13.09 4.77
C ASP A 77 3.48 14.33 5.61
N ASP A 78 2.94 15.36 4.96
CA ASP A 78 2.46 16.59 5.60
C ASP A 78 1.04 16.94 5.12
N ALA A 79 0.04 16.37 5.79
CA ALA A 79 -1.36 16.60 5.45
C ALA A 79 -1.82 18.06 5.68
N ALA A 80 -1.11 18.84 6.50
CA ALA A 80 -1.50 20.22 6.81
C ALA A 80 -1.09 21.20 5.71
N ASN A 81 0.10 21.03 5.13
CA ASN A 81 0.67 21.98 4.18
C ASN A 81 0.75 21.47 2.73
N GLN A 82 0.57 20.17 2.48
CA GLN A 82 0.61 19.62 1.12
C GLN A 82 -0.40 20.33 0.20
N ASP A 83 0.06 20.83 -0.95
CA ASP A 83 -0.81 21.30 -2.01
C ASP A 83 -1.51 20.12 -2.72
N ILE A 84 -2.82 20.25 -2.96
CA ILE A 84 -3.67 19.16 -3.47
C ILE A 84 -4.56 19.67 -4.60
N VAL A 85 -4.05 19.58 -5.82
CA VAL A 85 -4.77 19.83 -7.06
C VAL A 85 -4.63 18.62 -7.96
N ARG A 86 -5.77 18.03 -8.34
CA ARG A 86 -5.81 16.79 -9.15
C ARG A 86 -5.21 17.08 -10.53
N GLY A 87 -4.27 16.24 -10.96
CA GLY A 87 -3.60 16.37 -12.25
C GLY A 87 -2.49 17.43 -12.30
N GLU A 88 -2.21 18.12 -11.18
CA GLU A 88 -1.22 19.21 -11.14
C GLU A 88 -0.19 19.02 -10.02
N SER A 89 -0.63 18.81 -8.77
CA SER A 89 0.28 18.78 -7.62
C SER A 89 1.04 17.45 -7.51
N TYR A 90 2.33 17.54 -7.18
CA TYR A 90 3.12 16.39 -6.73
C TYR A 90 2.87 16.10 -5.24
N LEU A 91 2.35 14.92 -4.95
CA LEU A 91 2.06 14.51 -3.57
C LEU A 91 3.27 13.83 -2.93
N LYS A 92 3.65 14.29 -1.73
CA LYS A 92 4.66 13.62 -0.91
C LYS A 92 3.98 12.57 -0.04
N LEU A 93 4.21 11.30 -0.36
CA LEU A 93 3.52 10.16 0.23
C LEU A 93 4.48 9.29 1.04
N ARG A 94 3.91 8.50 1.95
CA ARG A 94 4.61 7.44 2.69
C ARG A 94 3.93 6.10 2.41
N PRO A 95 4.38 5.35 1.39
CA PRO A 95 3.90 3.99 1.15
C PRO A 95 4.14 3.09 2.36
N ASP A 96 3.22 2.15 2.58
CA ASP A 96 3.31 1.17 3.66
C ASP A 96 4.31 0.07 3.35
N ARG A 97 4.44 -0.33 2.08
CA ARG A 97 5.36 -1.39 1.64
C ARG A 97 5.83 -1.22 0.21
N VAL A 98 6.92 -1.91 -0.11
CA VAL A 98 7.46 -2.03 -1.48
C VAL A 98 7.47 -3.50 -1.91
N VAL A 99 7.11 -3.77 -3.17
CA VAL A 99 7.17 -5.12 -3.74
C VAL A 99 7.93 -5.09 -5.06
N CYS A 100 8.92 -5.97 -5.22
CA CYS A 100 9.74 -6.03 -6.43
C CYS A 100 9.68 -7.43 -7.02
N GLN A 101 9.67 -7.52 -8.35
CA GLN A 101 9.86 -8.78 -9.07
C GLN A 101 11.30 -8.90 -9.55
N ASP A 102 11.81 -10.12 -9.76
CA ASP A 102 13.22 -10.41 -9.98
C ASP A 102 13.84 -9.78 -11.24
N ALA A 103 13.07 -9.50 -12.30
CA ALA A 103 13.57 -8.79 -13.47
C ALA A 103 13.86 -7.29 -13.20
N THR A 104 13.10 -6.63 -12.32
CA THR A 104 13.33 -5.21 -11.95
C THR A 104 14.03 -5.02 -10.60
N ALA A 105 13.95 -6.00 -9.71
CA ALA A 105 14.56 -5.98 -8.38
C ALA A 105 16.08 -5.90 -8.45
N GLN A 106 16.71 -6.49 -9.47
CA GLN A 106 18.16 -6.44 -9.66
C GLN A 106 18.66 -5.00 -9.68
N MET A 107 18.09 -4.17 -10.55
CA MET A 107 18.50 -2.78 -10.68
C MET A 107 18.07 -1.93 -9.49
N ALA A 108 16.88 -2.17 -8.93
CA ALA A 108 16.41 -1.48 -7.74
C ALA A 108 17.37 -1.70 -6.54
N LEU A 109 17.83 -2.93 -6.33
CA LEU A 109 18.76 -3.26 -5.25
C LEU A 109 20.18 -2.76 -5.49
N LEU A 110 20.65 -2.71 -6.75
CA LEU A 110 21.94 -2.09 -7.08
C LEU A 110 21.95 -0.57 -6.79
N GLN A 111 20.85 0.12 -7.09
CA GLN A 111 20.69 1.53 -6.72
C GLN A 111 20.58 1.72 -5.21
N PHE A 112 19.86 0.83 -4.51
CA PHE A 112 19.77 0.86 -3.05
C PHE A 112 21.14 0.63 -2.38
N LEU A 113 21.93 -0.32 -2.89
CA LEU A 113 23.31 -0.56 -2.47
C LEU A 113 24.17 0.69 -2.66
N SER A 114 24.04 1.36 -3.80
CA SER A 114 24.78 2.58 -4.12
C SER A 114 24.39 3.77 -3.25
N ALA A 115 23.15 3.80 -2.75
CA ALA A 115 22.68 4.81 -1.80
C ALA A 115 23.32 4.67 -0.40
N GLY A 116 24.06 3.59 -0.13
CA GLY A 116 24.79 3.41 1.14
C GLY A 116 23.89 3.21 2.36
N MET A 117 22.61 2.89 2.14
CA MET A 117 21.66 2.67 3.23
C MET A 117 21.89 1.30 3.88
N PRO A 118 21.83 1.19 5.23
CA PRO A 118 22.13 -0.07 5.91
C PRO A 118 20.99 -1.09 5.81
N LYS A 119 19.74 -0.65 5.65
CA LYS A 119 18.54 -1.50 5.55
C LYS A 119 17.35 -0.73 4.98
N VAL A 120 16.34 -1.43 4.50
CA VAL A 120 15.09 -0.82 4.02
C VAL A 120 14.31 -0.14 5.15
N ALA A 121 13.60 0.94 4.82
CA ALA A 121 12.82 1.74 5.78
C ALA A 121 11.39 1.22 5.98
N ALA A 122 10.79 0.69 4.90
CA ALA A 122 9.47 0.06 4.91
C ALA A 122 9.61 -1.46 4.69
N PRO A 123 8.63 -2.28 5.11
CA PRO A 123 8.53 -3.66 4.67
C PRO A 123 8.67 -3.77 3.15
N SER A 124 9.58 -4.64 2.71
CA SER A 124 9.87 -4.83 1.29
C SER A 124 10.05 -6.30 0.97
N SER A 125 9.61 -6.73 -0.21
CA SER A 125 9.81 -8.11 -0.67
C SER A 125 10.25 -8.19 -2.13
N VAL A 126 11.07 -9.20 -2.44
CA VAL A 126 11.46 -9.59 -3.81
C VAL A 126 10.81 -10.92 -4.15
N HIS A 127 10.27 -11.03 -5.36
CA HIS A 127 9.56 -12.20 -5.87
C HIS A 127 10.23 -12.74 -7.13
N CYS A 128 10.58 -14.03 -7.14
CA CYS A 128 11.25 -14.67 -8.27
C CYS A 128 10.26 -15.38 -9.21
N ASP A 129 9.71 -14.64 -10.16
CA ASP A 129 8.65 -15.10 -11.06
C ASP A 129 8.88 -14.79 -12.56
N HIS A 130 9.78 -13.88 -12.94
CA HIS A 130 9.97 -13.50 -14.35
C HIS A 130 11.06 -14.31 -15.07
N LEU A 131 11.96 -14.96 -14.34
CA LEU A 131 13.13 -15.65 -14.91
C LEU A 131 12.92 -17.16 -15.15
N ILE A 132 11.68 -17.65 -15.02
CA ILE A 132 11.33 -19.06 -15.29
C ILE A 132 10.73 -19.16 -16.70
N LEU A 133 11.49 -19.73 -17.63
CA LEU A 133 11.04 -19.96 -19.01
C LEU A 133 10.16 -21.21 -19.09
N ALA A 134 8.95 -21.08 -19.64
CA ALA A 134 8.09 -22.22 -19.94
C ALA A 134 8.58 -22.93 -21.22
N LYS A 135 8.93 -24.21 -21.11
CA LYS A 135 9.44 -25.02 -22.24
C LYS A 135 9.06 -26.50 -22.13
N ASP A 136 9.52 -27.18 -21.09
CA ASP A 136 9.46 -28.65 -20.96
C ASP A 136 8.53 -29.12 -19.82
N GLY A 137 7.84 -28.18 -19.16
CA GLY A 137 6.90 -28.43 -18.07
C GLY A 137 7.43 -27.94 -16.72
N SER A 138 6.52 -27.63 -15.80
CA SER A 138 6.80 -26.87 -14.57
C SER A 138 8.00 -27.36 -13.76
N GLU A 139 8.10 -28.66 -13.47
CA GLU A 139 9.19 -29.20 -12.65
C GLU A 139 10.56 -29.10 -13.34
N LYS A 140 10.61 -29.37 -14.65
CA LYS A 140 11.85 -29.30 -15.43
C LYS A 140 12.26 -27.85 -15.62
N ASP A 141 11.31 -26.99 -15.96
CA ASP A 141 11.51 -25.57 -16.18
C ASP A 141 11.98 -24.86 -14.92
N LEU A 142 11.41 -25.18 -13.75
CA LEU A 142 11.87 -24.63 -12.48
C LEU A 142 13.31 -25.06 -12.14
N LYS A 143 13.65 -26.35 -12.30
CA LYS A 143 15.02 -26.85 -12.09
C LYS A 143 16.01 -26.16 -13.02
N ASN A 144 15.64 -26.04 -14.30
CA ASN A 144 16.43 -25.34 -15.31
C ASN A 144 16.61 -23.86 -14.95
N ALA A 145 15.55 -23.17 -14.55
CA ALA A 145 15.61 -21.76 -14.16
C ALA A 145 16.51 -21.53 -12.94
N ILE A 146 16.44 -22.40 -11.92
CA ILE A 146 17.31 -22.33 -10.73
C ILE A 146 18.78 -22.50 -11.13
N SER A 147 19.09 -23.42 -12.04
CA SER A 147 20.45 -23.62 -12.56
C SER A 147 20.92 -22.43 -13.40
N THR A 148 20.14 -22.03 -14.40
CA THR A 148 20.48 -21.01 -15.39
C THR A 148 20.63 -19.63 -14.76
N ASN A 149 19.73 -19.27 -13.84
CA ASN A 149 19.70 -17.94 -13.21
C ASN A 149 20.27 -17.95 -11.79
N LYS A 150 21.12 -18.94 -11.46
CA LYS A 150 21.66 -19.12 -10.11
C LYS A 150 22.33 -17.85 -9.58
N GLU A 151 23.14 -17.19 -10.39
CA GLU A 151 23.84 -15.95 -10.02
C GLU A 151 22.86 -14.84 -9.60
N VAL A 152 21.80 -14.64 -10.37
CA VAL A 152 20.77 -13.64 -10.08
C VAL A 152 20.03 -13.97 -8.79
N TYR A 153 19.61 -15.23 -8.61
CA TYR A 153 18.92 -15.64 -7.39
C TYR A 153 19.80 -15.55 -6.14
N ASP A 154 21.09 -15.89 -6.24
CA ASP A 154 22.05 -15.75 -5.14
C ASP A 154 22.27 -14.28 -4.79
N PHE A 155 22.40 -13.40 -5.80
CA PHE A 155 22.48 -11.95 -5.59
C PHE A 155 21.24 -11.42 -4.88
N LEU A 156 20.04 -11.71 -5.39
CA LEU A 156 18.79 -11.23 -4.81
C LEU A 156 18.60 -11.76 -3.39
N SER A 157 18.85 -13.06 -3.17
CA SER A 157 18.70 -13.68 -1.84
C SER A 157 19.66 -13.06 -0.82
N SER A 158 20.94 -12.92 -1.16
CA SER A 158 21.95 -12.33 -0.27
C SER A 158 21.72 -10.84 -0.02
N ALA A 159 21.30 -10.08 -1.04
CA ALA A 159 20.94 -8.67 -0.89
C ALA A 159 19.70 -8.49 -0.01
N CYS A 160 18.67 -9.33 -0.20
CA CYS A 160 17.48 -9.32 0.66
C CYS A 160 17.84 -9.60 2.12
N ALA A 161 18.66 -10.62 2.38
CA ALA A 161 19.14 -10.94 3.72
C ALA A 161 19.95 -9.78 4.34
N LYS A 162 20.84 -9.14 3.57
CA LYS A 162 21.66 -8.03 4.04
C LYS A 162 20.83 -6.80 4.40
N TYR A 163 19.84 -6.45 3.57
CA TYR A 163 19.10 -5.20 3.69
C TYR A 163 17.74 -5.33 4.38
N GLY A 164 17.36 -6.54 4.78
CA GLY A 164 16.12 -6.81 5.52
C GLY A 164 14.86 -6.86 4.66
N LEU A 165 14.98 -7.35 3.42
CA LEU A 165 13.83 -7.62 2.55
C LEU A 165 13.39 -9.08 2.69
N GLY A 166 12.09 -9.32 2.50
CA GLY A 166 11.57 -10.67 2.26
C GLY A 166 12.01 -11.20 0.89
N PHE A 167 12.31 -12.49 0.80
CA PHE A 167 12.72 -13.13 -0.46
C PHE A 167 11.82 -14.33 -0.74
N TRP A 168 10.97 -14.21 -1.76
CA TRP A 168 10.15 -15.30 -2.28
C TRP A 168 10.91 -16.03 -3.38
N LYS A 169 11.27 -17.28 -3.08
CA LYS A 169 12.14 -18.13 -3.91
C LYS A 169 11.50 -18.44 -5.27
N PRO A 170 12.31 -18.79 -6.29
CA PRO A 170 11.80 -19.25 -7.58
C PRO A 170 10.76 -20.36 -7.41
N GLY A 171 9.63 -20.21 -8.09
CA GLY A 171 8.51 -21.17 -8.00
C GLY A 171 7.53 -20.90 -6.85
N SER A 172 7.70 -19.82 -6.08
CA SER A 172 6.71 -19.42 -5.05
C SER A 172 5.37 -18.97 -5.63
N GLY A 173 5.38 -18.49 -6.88
CA GLY A 173 4.21 -17.90 -7.53
C GLY A 173 4.46 -16.47 -8.01
N ILE A 174 3.52 -15.97 -8.82
CA ILE A 174 3.56 -14.62 -9.40
C ILE A 174 3.40 -13.56 -8.30
N ILE A 175 4.19 -12.49 -8.36
CA ILE A 175 4.25 -11.40 -7.38
C ILE A 175 2.87 -10.93 -6.93
N HIS A 176 1.98 -10.62 -7.87
CA HIS A 176 0.67 -10.04 -7.57
C HIS A 176 -0.28 -11.00 -6.86
N GLN A 177 -0.15 -12.30 -7.12
CA GLN A 177 -0.91 -13.34 -6.42
C GLN A 177 -0.43 -13.45 -4.98
N ILE A 178 0.89 -13.54 -4.78
CA ILE A 178 1.49 -13.58 -3.44
C ILE A 178 1.11 -12.31 -2.66
N VAL A 179 1.10 -11.14 -3.31
CA VAL A 179 0.72 -9.87 -2.68
C VAL A 179 -0.72 -9.89 -2.22
N ILE A 180 -1.68 -10.31 -3.04
CA ILE A 180 -3.08 -10.42 -2.61
C ILE A 180 -3.24 -11.42 -1.46
N GLU A 181 -2.55 -12.56 -1.52
CA GLU A 181 -2.70 -13.62 -0.52
C GLU A 181 -2.08 -13.28 0.84
N ASN A 182 -1.04 -12.45 0.87
CA ASN A 182 -0.20 -12.29 2.07
C ASN A 182 -0.03 -10.85 2.55
N TYR A 183 -0.20 -9.84 1.69
CA TYR A 183 0.35 -8.51 1.93
C TYR A 183 -0.62 -7.35 1.69
N ALA A 184 -1.59 -7.50 0.78
CA ALA A 184 -2.58 -6.49 0.52
C ALA A 184 -3.66 -6.48 1.60
N PHE A 185 -4.07 -5.29 1.99
CA PHE A 185 -5.17 -5.08 2.92
C PHE A 185 -5.90 -3.77 2.60
N PRO A 186 -7.17 -3.62 3.02
CA PRO A 186 -7.94 -2.42 2.74
C PRO A 186 -7.27 -1.16 3.26
N GLY A 187 -7.06 -0.17 2.40
CA GLY A 187 -6.44 1.09 2.76
C GLY A 187 -4.92 1.10 2.77
N ALA A 188 -4.24 0.01 2.42
CA ALA A 188 -2.78 0.03 2.22
C ALA A 188 -2.39 0.92 1.03
N LEU A 189 -1.26 1.63 1.14
CA LEU A 189 -0.55 2.21 0.02
C LEU A 189 0.67 1.35 -0.33
N ILE A 190 0.59 0.61 -1.43
CA ILE A 190 1.64 -0.28 -1.91
C ILE A 190 2.31 0.38 -3.12
N ILE A 191 3.62 0.22 -3.26
CA ILE A 191 4.30 0.52 -4.52
C ILE A 191 5.04 -0.72 -5.00
N GLY A 192 5.01 -0.95 -6.30
CA GLY A 192 5.66 -2.10 -6.91
C GLY A 192 6.42 -1.74 -8.17
N THR A 193 7.53 -2.43 -8.41
CA THR A 193 8.32 -2.27 -9.66
C THR A 193 7.73 -3.11 -10.81
N ASP A 194 6.41 -3.13 -10.92
CA ASP A 194 5.64 -3.86 -11.94
C ASP A 194 4.35 -3.11 -12.31
N SER A 195 3.99 -3.12 -13.59
CA SER A 195 2.80 -2.40 -14.08
C SER A 195 1.48 -2.98 -13.61
N HIS A 196 1.43 -4.25 -13.20
CA HIS A 196 0.22 -4.91 -12.73
C HIS A 196 0.05 -4.86 -11.20
N THR A 197 0.91 -4.10 -10.51
CA THR A 197 0.76 -3.78 -9.07
C THR A 197 -0.66 -3.30 -8.69
N PRO A 198 -1.41 -2.57 -9.56
CA PRO A 198 -2.82 -2.26 -9.33
C PRO A 198 -3.74 -3.45 -9.04
N ASN A 199 -3.31 -4.70 -9.28
CA ASN A 199 -4.02 -5.91 -8.89
C ASN A 199 -4.44 -5.91 -7.41
N ALA A 200 -3.59 -5.37 -6.51
CA ALA A 200 -3.90 -5.26 -5.09
C ALA A 200 -5.12 -4.36 -4.78
N GLY A 201 -5.56 -3.52 -5.74
CA GLY A 201 -6.82 -2.78 -5.67
C GLY A 201 -8.05 -3.68 -5.50
N GLY A 202 -7.98 -4.97 -5.89
CA GLY A 202 -9.01 -5.97 -5.60
C GLY A 202 -9.26 -6.18 -4.10
N LEU A 203 -8.28 -5.89 -3.24
CA LEU A 203 -8.40 -5.87 -1.78
C LEU A 203 -8.45 -4.44 -1.20
N CYS A 204 -8.88 -3.47 -2.01
CA CYS A 204 -9.04 -2.07 -1.62
C CYS A 204 -7.74 -1.38 -1.16
N SER A 205 -6.58 -1.82 -1.63
CA SER A 205 -5.33 -1.07 -1.54
C SER A 205 -5.25 -0.04 -2.68
N VAL A 206 -4.44 1.01 -2.51
CA VAL A 206 -3.93 1.81 -3.64
C VAL A 206 -2.53 1.31 -3.93
N ALA A 207 -2.29 0.88 -5.17
CA ALA A 207 -1.12 0.10 -5.56
C ALA A 207 -0.71 0.39 -7.01
#